data_AF-D2R655-F1
#
_entry.id   AF-D2R655-F1
#
_cell.length_a   1.000
_cell.length_b   1.000
_cell.length_c   1.000
_cell.angle_alpha   90.00
_cell.angle_beta   90.00
_cell.angle_gamma   90.00
#
_symmetry.space_group_name_H-M   'P 1'
#
loop_
_entity.id
_entity.type
_entity.pdbx_description
1 polymer ?
#
loop_
_entity_poly.entity_id
_entity_poly.type
_entity_poly.pdbx_seq_one_letter_code
_entity_poly.pdbx_strand_id
1 'polypeptide(L)'
;MSQARRGFQCRKTAFGSDSKEVKVIIFWKVRYLDRNSRKFGDRHLYLDTSTLEPAKRAAVELALETNEKRKFSTFRLLFKEDSSKEAMERWVETGCKSFFSPEYFEDELGAQVTVQQIGPILSGDPEVVMFPSHYRPHDIELEIAESAPIPIDSVALSDAEVRLLAYFSRDLREMTGSAFFKNGPGTLSSTGTSNQLFVGEPTLATAVTDDEIRSYVMIFRRLYMENEQANFLKAVAVYEQALKGHSFARWVAAEAKSYSDTLQTPPYFPPFAPNGPYPFTRKRLIDVFIYTQYAHQPKADRERQFAACLGAVGGRRAVLTWLFLKELQEVSFKVANAGRVIDAWFARYCQHQQIKPMVLTSIADHHPGLGTMEKASDKNERLKSEKIVQLANSMWQASGSPEGGPEMFLLRARESLEEAFKG
;
A
#
# COMPACT_ATOMS: atom_id res chain seq x y z
N MET A 1 -14.52 44.81 38.34
CA MET A 1 -14.29 45.78 37.23
C MET A 1 -12.79 46.03 37.10
N SER A 2 -12.27 46.04 35.86
CA SER A 2 -10.91 46.44 35.41
C SER A 2 -9.75 45.50 35.85
N GLN A 3 -9.34 44.47 35.10
CA GLN A 3 -8.61 44.41 33.81
C GLN A 3 -7.35 45.30 33.70
N ALA A 4 -6.19 44.74 34.04
CA ALA A 4 -4.88 45.25 33.65
C ALA A 4 -4.30 44.40 32.50
N ARG A 5 -4.32 44.98 31.29
CA ARG A 5 -3.70 44.45 30.07
C ARG A 5 -2.18 44.66 30.14
N ARG A 6 -1.38 43.58 30.07
CA ARG A 6 0.04 43.67 29.70
C ARG A 6 0.18 43.38 28.22
N GLY A 7 0.53 44.40 27.45
CA GLY A 7 0.84 44.29 26.03
C GLY A 7 2.19 43.59 25.83
N PHE A 8 2.16 42.47 25.10
CA PHE A 8 3.35 41.87 24.52
C PHE A 8 3.65 42.59 23.19
N GLN A 9 4.71 43.38 23.16
CA GLN A 9 5.30 43.89 21.93
C GLN A 9 5.99 42.73 21.21
N CYS A 10 5.38 42.29 20.11
CA CYS A 10 5.97 41.32 19.20
C CYS A 10 7.08 42.01 18.39
N ARG A 11 8.34 41.75 18.73
CA ARG A 11 9.50 42.10 17.87
C ARG A 11 9.41 41.25 16.60
N LYS A 12 9.09 41.89 15.48
CA LYS A 12 9.30 41.33 14.14
C LYS A 12 10.81 41.12 13.94
N THR A 13 11.30 39.90 14.15
CA THR A 13 12.56 39.45 13.56
C THR A 13 12.30 39.20 12.08
N ALA A 14 12.92 40.01 11.22
CA ALA A 14 13.00 39.75 9.80
C ALA A 14 13.76 38.44 9.59
N PHE A 15 13.03 37.37 9.25
CA PHE A 15 13.62 36.18 8.65
C PHE A 15 13.95 36.55 7.20
N GLY A 16 15.22 36.89 6.93
CA GLY A 16 15.77 36.77 5.59
C GLY A 16 15.75 35.29 5.22
N SER A 17 14.88 34.92 4.29
CA SER A 17 14.80 33.57 3.73
C SER A 17 15.87 33.40 2.66
N ASP A 18 17.12 33.23 3.08
CA ASP A 18 18.07 32.47 2.26
C ASP A 18 17.72 30.99 2.42
N SER A 19 16.67 30.54 1.73
CA SER A 19 16.41 29.13 1.56
C SER A 19 17.54 28.57 0.72
N LYS A 20 18.59 28.04 1.37
CA LYS A 20 19.59 27.23 0.69
C LYS A 20 18.85 26.13 -0.05
N GLU A 21 18.89 26.20 -1.38
CA GLU A 21 18.31 25.21 -2.27
C GLU A 21 18.86 23.84 -1.85
N VAL A 22 17.98 22.98 -1.33
CA VAL A 22 18.36 21.66 -0.84
C VAL A 22 18.68 20.82 -2.06
N LYS A 23 19.97 20.57 -2.31
CA LYS A 23 20.40 19.67 -3.37
C LYS A 23 19.89 18.26 -3.07
N VAL A 24 19.11 17.68 -3.99
CA VAL A 24 18.66 16.29 -3.91
C VAL A 24 19.40 15.48 -4.95
N ILE A 25 20.21 14.52 -4.48
CA ILE A 25 20.83 13.52 -5.34
C ILE A 25 20.08 12.20 -5.16
N ILE A 26 19.63 11.62 -6.27
CA ILE A 26 18.90 10.36 -6.33
C ILE A 26 19.82 9.29 -6.90
N PHE A 27 19.97 8.19 -6.17
CA PHE A 27 20.67 6.99 -6.65
C PHE A 27 19.71 5.87 -6.98
N TRP A 28 19.95 5.23 -8.12
CA TRP A 28 19.17 4.09 -8.58
C TRP A 28 20.12 2.96 -8.99
N LYS A 29 20.02 1.83 -8.27
CA LYS A 29 20.68 0.59 -8.66
C LYS A 29 19.74 -0.19 -9.59
N VAL A 30 20.16 -0.39 -10.84
CA VAL A 30 19.42 -1.19 -11.83
C VAL A 30 20.14 -2.50 -12.06
N ARG A 31 19.41 -3.61 -12.06
CA ARG A 31 19.96 -4.89 -12.50
C ARG A 31 19.82 -5.00 -14.01
N TYR A 32 20.90 -5.30 -14.71
CA TYR A 32 20.85 -5.54 -16.14
C TYR A 32 21.23 -6.99 -16.47
N LEU A 33 20.77 -7.46 -17.62
CA LEU A 33 21.01 -8.81 -18.13
C LEU A 33 21.75 -8.71 -19.46
N ASP A 34 23.00 -9.17 -19.47
CA ASP A 34 23.82 -9.16 -20.69
C ASP A 34 23.44 -10.34 -21.58
N ARG A 35 22.92 -10.07 -22.78
CA ARG A 35 22.41 -11.08 -23.70
C ARG A 35 23.50 -12.00 -24.26
N ASN A 36 24.73 -11.50 -24.38
CA ASN A 36 25.83 -12.25 -24.96
C ASN A 36 26.44 -13.23 -23.95
N SER A 37 26.70 -12.74 -22.74
CA SER A 37 27.29 -13.52 -21.65
C SER A 37 26.25 -14.29 -20.82
N ARG A 38 24.97 -13.96 -20.95
CA ARG A 38 23.82 -14.53 -20.22
C ARG A 38 23.98 -14.41 -18.71
N LYS A 39 24.55 -13.30 -18.24
CA LYS A 39 24.82 -13.04 -16.82
C LYS A 39 24.15 -11.75 -16.36
N PHE A 40 23.75 -11.73 -15.11
CA PHE A 40 23.31 -10.50 -14.45
C PHE A 40 24.52 -9.63 -14.10
N GLY A 41 24.37 -8.34 -14.33
CA GLY A 41 25.22 -7.30 -13.79
C GLY A 41 24.37 -6.25 -13.08
N ASP A 42 25.02 -5.30 -12.42
CA ASP A 42 24.36 -4.16 -11.80
C ASP A 42 24.91 -2.86 -12.44
N ARG A 43 24.02 -1.92 -12.77
CA ARG A 43 24.34 -0.53 -13.09
C ARG A 43 24.04 0.37 -11.92
N HIS A 44 24.91 1.34 -11.71
CA HIS A 44 24.75 2.37 -10.70
C HIS A 44 24.45 3.69 -11.38
N LEU A 45 23.21 4.14 -11.24
CA LEU A 45 22.70 5.34 -11.85
C LEU A 45 22.54 6.43 -10.80
N TYR A 46 22.79 7.69 -11.19
CA TYR A 46 22.55 8.84 -10.33
C TYR A 46 21.93 10.00 -11.10
N LEU A 47 21.22 10.85 -10.35
CA LEU A 47 20.58 12.05 -10.84
C LEU A 47 20.72 13.15 -9.80
N ASP A 48 21.38 14.24 -10.17
CA ASP A 48 21.35 15.50 -9.42
C ASP A 48 20.16 16.33 -9.90
N THR A 49 19.11 16.40 -9.07
CA THR A 49 17.87 17.08 -9.47
C THR A 49 18.06 18.58 -9.64
N SER A 50 19.11 19.16 -9.03
CA SER A 50 19.45 20.58 -9.19
C SER A 50 19.94 20.92 -10.60
N THR A 51 20.39 19.92 -11.36
CA THR A 51 20.81 20.10 -12.77
C THR A 51 19.64 20.03 -13.75
N LEU A 52 18.46 19.62 -13.29
CA LEU A 52 17.28 19.54 -14.13
C LEU A 52 16.58 20.89 -14.27
N GLU A 53 15.92 21.07 -15.41
CA GLU A 53 14.94 22.14 -15.59
C GLU A 53 13.82 22.03 -14.53
N PRO A 54 13.27 23.16 -14.05
CA PRO A 54 12.33 23.17 -12.93
C PRO A 54 11.15 22.20 -13.06
N ALA A 55 10.59 22.04 -14.27
CA ALA A 55 9.47 21.13 -14.51
C ALA A 55 9.87 19.65 -14.36
N LYS A 56 11.01 19.25 -14.93
CA LYS A 56 11.56 17.88 -14.81
C LYS A 56 11.99 17.58 -13.39
N ARG A 57 12.60 18.56 -12.71
CA ARG A 57 12.94 18.47 -11.28
C ARG A 57 11.71 18.18 -10.43
N ALA A 58 10.66 18.99 -10.58
CA ALA A 58 9.42 18.83 -9.82
C ALA A 58 8.74 17.47 -10.07
N ALA A 59 8.75 16.98 -11.32
CA ALA A 59 8.19 15.68 -11.67
C ALA A 59 8.94 14.51 -11.02
N VAL A 60 10.28 14.54 -11.06
CA VAL A 60 11.14 13.51 -10.45
C VAL A 60 11.01 13.49 -8.93
N GLU A 61 11.02 14.68 -8.30
CA GLU A 61 10.86 14.80 -6.84
C GLU A 61 9.47 14.36 -6.39
N LEU A 62 8.42 14.70 -7.15
CA LEU A 62 7.07 14.23 -6.86
C LEU A 62 6.98 12.70 -6.92
N ALA A 63 7.56 12.06 -7.94
CA ALA A 63 7.59 10.60 -8.05
C ALA A 63 8.34 9.94 -6.88
N LEU A 64 9.38 10.61 -6.37
CA LEU A 64 10.12 10.17 -5.19
C LEU A 64 9.27 10.28 -3.91
N GLU A 65 8.59 11.42 -3.73
CA GLU A 65 7.72 11.72 -2.58
C GLU A 65 6.48 10.82 -2.54
N THR A 66 5.91 10.47 -3.70
CA THR A 66 4.76 9.56 -3.82
C THR A 66 5.15 8.08 -3.78
N ASN A 67 6.45 7.77 -3.76
CA ASN A 67 6.99 6.41 -3.81
C ASN A 67 6.48 5.61 -5.03
N GLU A 68 6.17 6.29 -6.13
CA GLU A 68 5.72 5.69 -7.39
C GLU A 68 6.92 5.17 -8.19
N LYS A 69 7.61 4.16 -7.64
CA LYS A 69 8.85 3.60 -8.21
C LYS A 69 8.75 3.22 -9.69
N ARG A 70 7.57 2.78 -10.14
CA ARG A 70 7.32 2.46 -11.56
C ARG A 70 7.46 3.67 -12.49
N LYS A 71 7.16 4.89 -12.03
CA LYS A 71 7.31 6.10 -12.84
C LYS A 71 8.76 6.49 -13.07
N PHE A 72 9.72 5.97 -12.29
CA PHE A 72 11.13 6.28 -12.53
C PHE A 72 11.67 5.72 -13.85
N SER A 73 11.02 4.71 -14.44
CA SER A 73 11.40 4.23 -15.78
C SER A 73 11.22 5.30 -16.86
N THR A 74 10.25 6.22 -16.73
CA THR A 74 10.07 7.31 -17.70
C THR A 74 11.17 8.36 -17.59
N PHE A 75 11.82 8.47 -16.43
CA PHE A 75 12.94 9.39 -16.19
C PHE A 75 14.30 8.76 -16.44
N ARG A 76 14.37 7.52 -16.92
CA ARG A 76 15.62 6.74 -17.04
C ARG A 76 16.74 7.48 -17.78
N LEU A 77 16.40 8.22 -18.84
CA LEU A 77 17.37 8.96 -19.65
C LEU A 77 17.99 10.17 -18.94
N LEU A 78 17.38 10.65 -17.85
CA LEU A 78 17.93 11.73 -17.04
C LEU A 78 19.07 11.24 -16.14
N PHE A 79 19.10 9.94 -15.84
CA PHE A 79 20.11 9.35 -14.99
C PHE A 79 21.41 9.11 -15.75
N LYS A 80 22.51 9.46 -15.10
CA LYS A 80 23.87 9.19 -15.58
C LYS A 80 24.40 7.93 -14.92
N GLU A 81 25.13 7.14 -15.68
CA GLU A 81 25.87 5.99 -15.15
C GLU A 81 27.21 6.49 -14.61
N ASP A 82 27.53 6.13 -13.36
CA ASP A 82 28.84 6.44 -12.76
C ASP A 82 29.55 5.16 -12.33
N SER A 83 30.87 5.23 -12.29
CA SER A 83 31.65 4.23 -11.57
C SER A 83 31.34 4.37 -10.07
N SER A 84 30.99 3.26 -9.43
CA SER A 84 30.43 3.22 -8.05
C SER A 84 31.25 3.94 -6.97
N LYS A 85 32.52 4.27 -7.23
CA LYS A 85 33.44 4.85 -6.25
C LYS A 85 33.25 6.36 -6.05
N GLU A 86 33.18 7.14 -7.13
CA GLU A 86 32.97 8.60 -7.05
C GLU A 86 31.54 8.96 -6.61
N ALA A 87 30.57 8.15 -7.02
CA ALA A 87 29.17 8.24 -6.58
C ALA A 87 29.01 8.02 -5.06
N MET A 88 29.76 7.06 -4.49
CA MET A 88 29.73 6.75 -3.05
C MET A 88 30.44 7.80 -2.19
N GLU A 89 31.47 8.48 -2.73
CA GLU A 89 32.12 9.59 -2.03
C GLU A 89 31.19 10.82 -1.95
N ARG A 90 30.45 11.13 -3.02
CA ARG A 90 29.41 12.18 -3.01
C ARG A 90 28.20 11.82 -2.13
N TRP A 91 27.95 10.53 -1.89
CA TRP A 91 26.83 10.00 -1.10
C TRP A 91 26.87 10.43 0.38
N VAL A 92 28.06 10.56 0.96
CA VAL A 92 28.25 10.89 2.39
C VAL A 92 28.01 12.37 2.69
N GLU A 93 28.20 13.26 1.71
CA GLU A 93 28.24 14.71 1.94
C GLU A 93 26.89 15.43 1.78
N THR A 94 25.91 14.87 1.08
CA THR A 94 24.77 15.64 0.52
C THR A 94 23.37 15.22 0.96
N GLY A 95 23.20 14.19 1.80
CA GLY A 95 21.88 13.78 2.30
C GLY A 95 21.01 13.09 1.24
N CYS A 96 21.61 12.18 0.47
CA CYS A 96 21.03 11.53 -0.70
C CYS A 96 19.81 10.65 -0.43
N LYS A 97 18.98 10.48 -1.47
CA LYS A 97 17.89 9.50 -1.52
C LYS A 97 18.29 8.34 -2.44
N SER A 98 18.01 7.11 -2.05
CA SER A 98 18.26 5.94 -2.90
C SER A 98 17.01 5.08 -2.99
N PHE A 99 16.82 4.44 -4.14
CA PHE A 99 15.78 3.44 -4.30
C PHE A 99 16.26 2.27 -5.15
N PHE A 100 15.59 1.14 -4.94
CA PHE A 100 15.72 -0.06 -5.73
C PHE A 100 14.32 -0.43 -6.25
N SER A 101 14.23 -0.73 -7.54
CA SER A 101 13.03 -1.24 -8.20
C SER A 101 13.24 -2.71 -8.55
N PRO A 102 12.66 -3.66 -7.78
CA PRO A 102 12.86 -5.09 -8.02
C PRO A 102 12.21 -5.60 -9.32
N GLU A 103 11.33 -4.80 -9.92
CA GLU A 103 10.54 -5.15 -11.11
C GLU A 103 11.09 -4.53 -12.40
N TYR A 104 12.20 -3.78 -12.34
CA TYR A 104 12.78 -3.10 -13.50
C TYR A 104 14.18 -3.65 -13.81
N PHE A 105 14.31 -4.19 -15.02
CA PHE A 105 15.55 -4.76 -15.55
C PHE A 105 15.92 -4.07 -16.87
N GLU A 106 17.21 -4.01 -17.15
CA GLU A 106 17.75 -3.53 -18.42
C GLU A 106 18.56 -4.62 -19.13
N ASP A 107 18.92 -4.40 -20.39
CA ASP A 107 19.95 -5.16 -21.08
C ASP A 107 21.32 -4.44 -21.06
N GLU A 108 22.31 -5.02 -21.71
CA GLU A 108 23.66 -4.45 -21.84
C GLU A 108 23.70 -3.09 -22.56
N LEU A 109 22.62 -2.69 -23.24
CA LEU A 109 22.50 -1.39 -23.90
C LEU A 109 21.62 -0.39 -23.11
N GLY A 110 21.07 -0.83 -21.97
CA GLY A 110 20.19 -0.02 -21.13
C GLY A 110 18.73 -0.01 -21.58
N ALA A 111 18.33 -0.88 -22.50
CA ALA A 111 16.94 -1.03 -22.89
C ALA A 111 16.18 -1.90 -21.87
N GLN A 112 14.94 -1.56 -21.58
CA GLN A 112 14.14 -2.28 -20.58
C GLN A 112 13.90 -3.74 -21.01
N VAL A 113 14.16 -4.67 -20.09
CA VAL A 113 13.90 -6.11 -20.23
C VAL A 113 12.68 -6.47 -19.40
N THR A 114 11.69 -7.12 -20.01
CA THR A 114 10.51 -7.63 -19.30
C THR A 114 10.83 -8.94 -18.59
N VAL A 115 10.07 -9.28 -17.55
CA VAL A 115 10.27 -10.54 -16.80
C VAL A 115 10.17 -11.77 -17.72
N GLN A 116 9.29 -11.73 -18.72
CA GLN A 116 9.12 -12.79 -19.71
C GLN A 116 10.36 -12.96 -20.62
N GLN A 117 11.14 -11.91 -20.84
CA GLN A 117 12.36 -11.97 -21.66
C GLN A 117 13.56 -12.53 -20.90
N ILE A 118 13.58 -12.44 -19.56
CA ILE A 118 14.71 -12.87 -18.73
C ILE A 118 15.01 -14.36 -18.92
N GLY A 119 13.97 -15.21 -18.89
CA GLY A 119 14.10 -16.66 -19.04
C GLY A 119 14.73 -17.07 -20.38
N PRO A 120 14.19 -16.62 -21.52
CA PRO A 120 14.77 -16.87 -22.83
C PRO A 120 16.20 -16.34 -22.98
N ILE A 121 16.52 -15.17 -22.44
CA ILE A 121 17.88 -14.61 -22.52
C ILE A 121 18.87 -15.46 -21.71
N LEU A 122 18.52 -15.87 -20.50
CA LEU A 122 19.39 -16.68 -19.64
C LEU A 122 19.60 -18.10 -20.16
N SER A 123 18.52 -18.74 -20.60
CA SER A 123 18.55 -20.15 -21.04
C SER A 123 19.00 -20.30 -22.49
N GLY A 124 18.71 -19.32 -23.34
CA GLY A 124 18.80 -19.42 -24.80
C GLY A 124 17.64 -20.19 -25.44
N ASP A 125 16.63 -20.59 -24.66
CA ASP A 125 15.43 -21.29 -25.13
C ASP A 125 14.23 -20.33 -25.14
N PRO A 126 13.62 -20.03 -26.30
CA PRO A 126 12.51 -19.09 -26.41
C PRO A 126 11.25 -19.55 -25.67
N GLU A 127 11.11 -20.84 -25.35
CA GLU A 127 9.93 -21.40 -24.69
C GLU A 127 10.03 -21.40 -23.16
N VAL A 128 11.17 -20.98 -22.59
CA VAL A 128 11.35 -20.95 -21.14
C VAL A 128 10.54 -19.82 -20.50
N VAL A 129 9.61 -20.21 -19.63
CA VAL A 129 8.87 -19.31 -18.76
C VAL A 129 9.55 -19.25 -17.39
N MET A 130 10.03 -18.07 -16.99
CA MET A 130 10.57 -17.84 -15.66
C MET A 130 9.53 -17.20 -14.74
N PHE A 131 9.35 -17.81 -13.57
CA PHE A 131 8.57 -17.25 -12.48
C PHE A 131 9.51 -16.68 -11.42
N PRO A 132 9.33 -15.42 -10.97
CA PRO A 132 10.10 -14.86 -9.86
C PRO A 132 9.99 -15.70 -8.58
N SER A 133 11.03 -15.71 -7.74
CA SER A 133 11.11 -16.57 -6.54
C SER A 133 10.01 -16.34 -5.49
N HIS A 134 9.26 -15.25 -5.59
CA HIS A 134 8.15 -14.93 -4.69
C HIS A 134 6.78 -15.33 -5.25
N TYR A 135 6.71 -15.85 -6.47
CA TYR A 135 5.45 -16.38 -7.02
C TYR A 135 5.03 -17.60 -6.23
N ARG A 136 3.76 -17.63 -5.84
CA ARG A 136 3.20 -18.77 -5.09
C ARG A 136 2.78 -19.85 -6.08
N PRO A 137 2.77 -21.14 -5.70
CA PRO A 137 2.46 -22.23 -6.62
C PRO A 137 1.14 -22.02 -7.39
N HIS A 138 0.08 -21.56 -6.72
CA HIS A 138 -1.20 -21.33 -7.35
C HIS A 138 -1.22 -20.11 -8.30
N ASP A 139 -0.34 -19.11 -8.10
CA ASP A 139 -0.16 -18.00 -9.06
C ASP A 139 0.47 -18.51 -10.36
N ILE A 140 1.46 -19.41 -10.24
CA ILE A 140 2.10 -20.08 -11.37
C ILE A 140 1.07 -20.94 -12.13
N GLU A 141 0.30 -21.75 -11.41
CA GLU A 141 -0.74 -22.60 -11.99
C GLU A 141 -1.81 -21.80 -12.75
N LEU A 142 -2.17 -20.61 -12.27
CA LEU A 142 -3.11 -19.73 -12.96
C LEU A 142 -2.50 -19.16 -14.25
N GLU A 143 -1.23 -18.74 -14.23
CA GLU A 143 -0.56 -18.15 -15.39
C GLU A 143 -0.36 -19.16 -16.53
N ILE A 144 -0.07 -20.43 -16.21
CA ILE A 144 0.12 -21.50 -17.21
C ILE A 144 -1.19 -22.19 -17.63
N ALA A 145 -2.30 -21.90 -16.95
CA ALA A 145 -3.58 -22.52 -17.28
C ALA A 145 -4.07 -22.07 -18.66
N GLU A 146 -4.72 -22.98 -19.38
CA GLU A 146 -5.40 -22.62 -20.63
C GLU A 146 -6.42 -21.50 -20.39
N SER A 147 -6.41 -20.51 -21.29
CA SER A 147 -7.35 -19.38 -21.24
C SER A 147 -8.75 -19.86 -21.63
N ALA A 148 -9.49 -20.35 -20.63
CA ALA A 148 -10.88 -20.74 -20.77
C ALA A 148 -11.80 -19.53 -20.52
N PRO A 149 -12.89 -19.36 -21.32
CA PRO A 149 -13.92 -18.38 -21.01
C PRO A 149 -14.54 -18.63 -19.63
N ILE A 150 -14.74 -17.58 -18.85
CA ILE A 150 -15.40 -17.67 -17.55
C ILE A 150 -16.90 -17.91 -17.78
N PRO A 151 -17.48 -19.05 -17.35
CA PRO A 151 -18.89 -19.32 -17.55
C PRO A 151 -19.74 -18.42 -16.65
N ILE A 152 -20.55 -17.56 -17.27
CA ILE A 152 -21.54 -16.73 -16.58
C ILE A 152 -22.95 -17.28 -16.85
N ASP A 153 -23.22 -17.63 -18.10
CA ASP A 153 -24.55 -17.95 -18.62
C ASP A 153 -25.04 -19.34 -18.14
N SER A 154 -24.11 -20.28 -17.95
CA SER A 154 -24.41 -21.65 -17.52
C SER A 154 -24.47 -21.84 -16.00
N VAL A 155 -24.19 -20.78 -15.24
CA VAL A 155 -24.22 -20.82 -13.77
C VAL A 155 -25.61 -20.45 -13.27
N ALA A 156 -26.18 -21.30 -12.42
CA ALA A 156 -27.41 -20.99 -11.69
C ALA A 156 -27.09 -20.89 -10.19
N LEU A 157 -27.29 -19.72 -9.60
CA LEU A 157 -27.19 -19.50 -8.16
C LEU A 157 -28.58 -19.49 -7.54
N SER A 158 -28.71 -20.09 -6.36
CA SER A 158 -29.91 -19.95 -5.53
C SER A 158 -30.02 -18.54 -4.93
N ASP A 159 -31.23 -18.14 -4.53
CA ASP A 159 -31.45 -16.85 -3.87
C ASP A 159 -30.59 -16.67 -2.60
N ALA A 160 -30.32 -17.76 -1.88
CA ALA A 160 -29.47 -17.72 -0.70
C ALA A 160 -28.01 -17.41 -1.04
N GLU A 161 -27.50 -18.00 -2.12
CA GLU A 161 -26.14 -17.75 -2.64
C GLU A 161 -26.00 -16.33 -3.20
N VAL A 162 -27.01 -15.87 -3.96
CA VAL A 162 -27.06 -14.47 -4.45
C VAL A 162 -27.03 -13.48 -3.28
N ARG A 163 -27.83 -13.71 -2.23
CA ARG A 163 -27.82 -12.86 -1.02
C ARG A 163 -26.47 -12.90 -0.32
N LEU A 164 -25.88 -14.08 -0.16
CA LEU A 164 -24.58 -14.25 0.48
C LEU A 164 -23.49 -13.45 -0.25
N LEU A 165 -23.38 -13.63 -1.56
CA LEU A 165 -22.39 -12.93 -2.38
C LEU A 165 -22.64 -11.42 -2.39
N ALA A 166 -23.90 -10.98 -2.39
CA ALA A 166 -24.24 -9.57 -2.29
C ALA A 166 -23.77 -8.93 -0.97
N TYR A 167 -23.99 -9.60 0.18
CA TYR A 167 -23.50 -9.14 1.47
C TYR A 167 -21.97 -9.14 1.54
N PHE A 168 -21.34 -10.20 1.04
CA PHE A 168 -19.88 -10.30 0.95
C PHE A 168 -19.29 -9.16 0.10
N SER A 169 -19.80 -8.96 -1.12
CA SER A 169 -19.35 -7.90 -2.03
C SER A 169 -19.47 -6.51 -1.42
N ARG A 170 -20.59 -6.20 -0.74
CA ARG A 170 -20.74 -4.93 -0.03
C ARG A 170 -19.68 -4.75 1.04
N ASP A 171 -19.57 -5.70 1.97
CA ASP A 171 -18.64 -5.59 3.10
C ASP A 171 -17.17 -5.57 2.65
N LEU A 172 -16.84 -6.31 1.59
CA LEU A 172 -15.52 -6.26 0.98
C LEU A 172 -15.21 -4.88 0.41
N ARG A 173 -16.14 -4.27 -0.33
CA ARG A 173 -15.97 -2.92 -0.90
C ARG A 173 -15.86 -1.87 0.20
N GLU A 174 -16.66 -1.97 1.26
CA GLU A 174 -16.55 -1.09 2.45
C GLU A 174 -15.18 -1.25 3.12
N MET A 175 -14.74 -2.49 3.38
CA MET A 175 -13.46 -2.77 4.03
C MET A 175 -12.30 -2.21 3.21
N THR A 176 -12.25 -2.52 1.90
CA THR A 176 -11.18 -2.09 1.00
C THR A 176 -11.21 -0.59 0.71
N GLY A 177 -12.39 0.04 0.82
CA GLY A 177 -12.59 1.48 0.69
C GLY A 177 -12.17 2.28 1.92
N SER A 178 -12.10 1.65 3.10
CA SER A 178 -11.83 2.31 4.38
C SER A 178 -10.44 2.97 4.48
N ALA A 179 -10.33 3.99 5.33
CA ALA A 179 -9.07 4.68 5.60
C ALA A 179 -8.04 3.75 6.26
N PHE A 180 -8.46 2.87 7.17
CA PHE A 180 -7.55 1.95 7.84
C PHE A 180 -6.92 0.96 6.85
N PHE A 181 -7.69 0.38 5.93
CA PHE A 181 -7.15 -0.55 4.92
C PHE A 181 -6.04 0.09 4.08
N LYS A 182 -6.21 1.37 3.73
CA LYS A 182 -5.30 2.15 2.88
C LYS A 182 -4.04 2.64 3.61
N ASN A 183 -4.18 3.11 4.86
CA ASN A 183 -3.09 3.73 5.61
C ASN A 183 -2.37 2.77 6.56
N GLY A 184 -3.00 1.65 6.90
CA GLY A 184 -2.45 0.60 7.74
C GLY A 184 -2.46 0.88 9.24
N PRO A 185 -1.75 0.04 10.02
CA PRO A 185 -1.89 -0.07 11.47
C PRO A 185 -1.22 1.07 12.24
N GLY A 186 -0.63 2.05 11.55
CA GLY A 186 0.17 3.11 12.16
C GLY A 186 1.60 2.68 12.49
N THR A 187 2.31 3.60 13.15
CA THR A 187 3.72 3.47 13.51
C THR A 187 3.84 3.25 15.01
N LEU A 188 4.59 2.20 15.37
CA LEU A 188 5.01 1.95 16.74
C LEU A 188 6.38 2.61 16.97
N SER A 189 6.44 3.56 17.89
CA SER A 189 7.65 4.30 18.24
C SER A 189 8.04 4.00 19.68
N SER A 190 9.34 4.03 19.99
CA SER A 190 9.80 4.02 21.38
C SER A 190 11.09 4.84 21.48
N THR A 191 11.29 5.47 22.63
CA THR A 191 12.48 6.25 22.93
C THR A 191 13.63 5.28 23.29
N GLY A 192 14.66 5.22 22.44
CA GLY A 192 15.87 4.41 22.66
C GLY A 192 16.86 4.49 21.50
N THR A 193 18.16 4.37 21.79
CA THR A 193 19.24 4.32 20.79
C THR A 193 19.36 2.92 20.16
N SER A 194 19.74 2.88 18.88
CA SER A 194 19.65 1.74 17.94
C SER A 194 20.23 0.40 18.37
N ASN A 195 21.02 0.35 19.45
CA ASN A 195 21.75 -0.85 19.89
C ASN A 195 21.17 -1.50 21.15
N GLN A 196 20.11 -0.94 21.73
CA GLN A 196 19.34 -1.61 22.77
C GLN A 196 17.87 -1.61 22.34
N LEU A 197 17.27 -2.81 22.27
CA LEU A 197 15.84 -2.98 22.02
C LEU A 197 15.04 -2.14 23.03
N PHE A 198 14.57 -0.97 22.58
CA PHE A 198 13.55 -0.11 23.16
C PHE A 198 13.53 -0.03 24.70
N VAL A 199 14.21 0.98 25.26
CA VAL A 199 14.27 1.24 26.71
C VAL A 199 13.02 2.00 27.22
N GLY A 200 12.28 2.69 26.33
CA GLY A 200 11.08 3.45 26.67
C GLY A 200 9.74 2.76 26.41
N GLU A 201 8.68 3.25 27.05
CA GLU A 201 7.30 2.81 26.82
C GLU A 201 6.89 3.03 25.35
N PRO A 202 6.48 1.99 24.62
CA PRO A 202 6.10 2.12 23.22
C PRO A 202 4.84 2.97 23.05
N THR A 203 4.87 3.92 22.12
CA THR A 203 3.72 4.73 21.72
C THR A 203 3.25 4.32 20.33
N LEU A 204 1.93 4.25 20.16
CA LEU A 204 1.29 3.92 18.89
C LEU A 204 0.68 5.20 18.31
N ALA A 205 1.09 5.57 17.10
CA ALA A 205 0.49 6.65 16.33
C ALA A 205 -0.17 6.08 15.07
N THR A 206 -1.46 6.35 14.89
CA THR A 206 -2.25 5.95 13.72
C THR A 206 -2.57 7.18 12.86
N ALA A 207 -2.63 6.99 11.54
CA ALA A 207 -3.10 8.03 10.62
C ALA A 207 -4.64 8.12 10.56
N VAL A 208 -5.33 7.22 11.26
CA VAL A 208 -6.79 7.09 11.29
C VAL A 208 -7.28 7.17 12.73
N THR A 209 -8.52 7.62 12.91
CA THR A 209 -9.15 7.79 14.21
C THR A 209 -9.61 6.46 14.81
N ASP A 210 -9.85 6.43 16.13
CA ASP A 210 -10.38 5.24 16.82
C ASP A 210 -11.74 4.79 16.27
N ASP A 211 -12.58 5.72 15.81
CA ASP A 211 -13.88 5.41 15.20
C ASP A 211 -13.72 4.76 13.84
N GLU A 212 -12.74 5.20 13.04
CA GLU A 212 -12.40 4.55 11.76
C GLU A 212 -11.85 3.14 11.98
N ILE A 213 -11.00 2.95 13.00
CA ILE A 213 -10.52 1.62 13.40
C ILE A 213 -11.70 0.75 13.84
N ARG A 214 -12.58 1.26 14.70
CA ARG A 214 -13.77 0.53 15.17
C ARG A 214 -14.66 0.11 14.01
N SER A 215 -14.98 1.03 13.11
CA SER A 215 -15.79 0.73 11.92
C SER A 215 -15.14 -0.35 11.05
N TYR A 216 -13.84 -0.23 10.78
CA TYR A 216 -13.08 -1.21 10.04
C TYR A 216 -13.13 -2.61 10.69
N VAL A 217 -12.89 -2.69 12.00
CA VAL A 217 -12.94 -3.96 12.75
C VAL A 217 -14.34 -4.59 12.67
N MET A 218 -15.40 -3.78 12.72
CA MET A 218 -16.77 -4.26 12.62
C MET A 218 -17.12 -4.79 11.22
N ILE A 219 -16.62 -4.16 10.15
CA ILE A 219 -16.77 -4.66 8.78
C ILE A 219 -15.98 -5.96 8.63
N PHE A 220 -14.70 -5.96 9.04
CA PHE A 220 -13.85 -7.15 9.00
C PHE A 220 -14.48 -8.33 9.74
N ARG A 221 -15.04 -8.09 10.93
CA ARG A 221 -15.73 -9.12 11.72
C ARG A 221 -16.81 -9.85 10.91
N ARG A 222 -17.58 -9.14 10.08
CA ARG A 222 -18.63 -9.74 9.23
C ARG A 222 -18.06 -10.62 8.12
N LEU A 223 -16.91 -10.26 7.57
CA LEU A 223 -16.18 -11.07 6.58
C LEU A 223 -15.45 -12.26 7.22
N TYR A 224 -15.04 -12.12 8.48
CA TYR A 224 -14.17 -13.06 9.19
C TYR A 224 -14.92 -14.15 9.96
N MET A 225 -15.97 -13.80 10.71
CA MET A 225 -16.64 -14.73 11.63
C MET A 225 -17.51 -15.75 10.88
N GLU A 226 -17.40 -17.02 11.24
CA GLU A 226 -18.08 -18.14 10.56
C GLU A 226 -19.60 -18.02 10.57
N ASN A 227 -20.18 -17.46 11.63
CA ASN A 227 -21.64 -17.32 11.77
C ASN A 227 -22.22 -16.13 11.02
N GLU A 228 -21.38 -15.28 10.43
CA GLU A 228 -21.83 -14.10 9.69
C GLU A 228 -22.26 -14.45 8.27
N GLN A 229 -23.18 -13.66 7.72
CA GLN A 229 -23.71 -13.87 6.37
C GLN A 229 -22.68 -13.55 5.30
N ALA A 230 -21.89 -12.49 5.49
CA ALA A 230 -20.87 -12.02 4.57
C ALA A 230 -19.53 -12.79 4.69
N ASN A 231 -19.51 -13.97 5.33
CA ASN A 231 -18.26 -14.67 5.62
C ASN A 231 -17.47 -15.03 4.33
N PHE A 232 -16.17 -14.74 4.34
CA PHE A 232 -15.27 -14.95 3.22
C PHE A 232 -15.20 -16.42 2.76
N LEU A 233 -15.06 -17.38 3.69
CA LEU A 233 -14.95 -18.80 3.34
C LEU A 233 -16.26 -19.33 2.74
N LYS A 234 -17.42 -18.82 3.19
CA LYS A 234 -18.70 -19.15 2.55
C LYS A 234 -18.79 -18.60 1.12
N ALA A 235 -18.34 -17.36 0.90
CA ALA A 235 -18.31 -16.76 -0.44
C ALA A 235 -17.38 -17.53 -1.39
N VAL A 236 -16.23 -17.97 -0.90
CA VAL A 236 -15.31 -18.85 -1.62
C VAL A 236 -15.99 -20.16 -2.02
N ALA A 237 -16.69 -20.82 -1.09
CA ALA A 237 -17.37 -22.08 -1.37
C ALA A 237 -18.43 -21.94 -2.48
N VAL A 238 -19.23 -20.87 -2.44
CA VAL A 238 -20.20 -20.56 -3.50
C VAL A 238 -19.50 -20.30 -4.84
N TYR A 239 -18.42 -19.51 -4.83
CA TYR A 239 -17.64 -19.20 -6.04
C TYR A 239 -16.99 -20.43 -6.66
N GLU A 240 -16.38 -21.29 -5.84
CA GLU A 240 -15.72 -22.53 -6.28
C GLU A 240 -16.74 -23.50 -6.89
N GLN A 241 -17.90 -23.64 -6.27
CA GLN A 241 -18.98 -24.49 -6.77
C GLN A 241 -19.54 -23.94 -8.11
N ALA A 242 -19.71 -22.62 -8.21
CA ALA A 242 -20.21 -21.97 -9.43
C ALA A 242 -19.25 -22.13 -10.62
N LEU A 243 -17.94 -22.10 -10.37
CA LEU A 243 -16.89 -22.18 -11.39
C LEU A 243 -16.11 -23.48 -11.36
N LYS A 244 -16.77 -24.58 -10.99
CA LYS A 244 -16.12 -25.89 -10.77
C LYS A 244 -15.22 -26.28 -11.94
N GLY A 245 -13.94 -26.53 -11.63
CA GLY A 245 -12.91 -26.93 -12.60
C GLY A 245 -12.18 -25.77 -13.29
N HIS A 246 -12.65 -24.53 -13.14
CA HIS A 246 -11.99 -23.36 -13.72
C HIS A 246 -10.69 -23.01 -12.95
N SER A 247 -9.66 -22.49 -13.65
CA SER A 247 -8.39 -22.05 -13.06
C SER A 247 -8.56 -20.98 -11.97
N PHE A 248 -9.36 -19.94 -12.21
CA PHE A 248 -9.72 -18.95 -11.19
C PHE A 248 -10.37 -19.55 -9.93
N ALA A 249 -11.24 -20.56 -10.05
CA ALA A 249 -11.83 -21.22 -8.89
C ALA A 249 -10.76 -21.91 -8.02
N ARG A 250 -9.83 -22.64 -8.67
CA ARG A 250 -8.68 -23.26 -8.00
C ARG A 250 -7.78 -22.23 -7.33
N TRP A 251 -7.49 -21.11 -8.02
CA TRP A 251 -6.70 -20.03 -7.46
C TRP A 251 -7.36 -19.39 -6.22
N VAL A 252 -8.67 -19.11 -6.29
CA VAL A 252 -9.43 -18.56 -5.15
C VAL A 252 -9.45 -19.54 -3.97
N ALA A 253 -9.62 -20.84 -4.22
CA ALA A 253 -9.57 -21.87 -3.18
C ALA A 253 -8.17 -21.94 -2.52
N ALA A 254 -7.09 -21.81 -3.31
CA ALA A 254 -5.72 -21.76 -2.78
C ALA A 254 -5.47 -20.52 -1.92
N GLU A 255 -6.00 -19.35 -2.30
CA GLU A 255 -5.96 -18.14 -1.46
C GLU A 255 -6.73 -18.33 -0.15
N ALA A 256 -7.91 -18.97 -0.20
CA ALA A 256 -8.71 -19.25 0.98
C ALA A 256 -8.01 -20.22 1.95
N LYS A 257 -7.28 -21.21 1.39
CA LYS A 257 -6.38 -22.07 2.17
C LYS A 257 -5.25 -21.27 2.79
N SER A 258 -4.57 -20.41 2.02
CA SER A 258 -3.49 -19.54 2.53
C SER A 258 -3.99 -18.62 3.66
N TYR A 259 -5.19 -18.07 3.53
CA TYR A 259 -5.88 -17.30 4.57
C TYR A 259 -6.06 -18.14 5.85
N SER A 260 -6.57 -19.36 5.71
CA SER A 260 -6.80 -20.26 6.84
C SER A 260 -5.50 -20.66 7.54
N ASP A 261 -4.45 -21.00 6.78
CA ASP A 261 -3.12 -21.34 7.30
C ASP A 261 -2.47 -20.14 8.02
N THR A 262 -2.66 -18.94 7.48
CA THR A 262 -2.15 -17.69 8.09
C THR A 262 -2.78 -17.47 9.47
N LEU A 263 -4.09 -17.70 9.60
CA LEU A 263 -4.79 -17.56 10.89
C LEU A 263 -4.24 -18.51 11.96
N GLN A 264 -3.77 -19.70 11.58
CA GLN A 264 -3.25 -20.71 12.50
C GLN A 264 -1.78 -20.50 12.88
N THR A 265 -1.06 -19.64 12.17
CA THR A 265 0.35 -19.38 12.48
C THR A 265 0.51 -18.23 13.49
N PRO A 266 1.59 -18.23 14.30
CA PRO A 266 1.88 -17.13 15.20
C PRO A 266 2.14 -15.81 14.45
N PRO A 267 1.76 -14.66 15.03
CA PRO A 267 2.25 -13.37 14.55
C PRO A 267 3.77 -13.31 14.61
N TYR A 268 4.39 -12.68 13.62
CA TYR A 268 5.84 -12.56 13.57
C TYR A 268 6.27 -11.10 13.56
N PHE A 269 6.89 -10.67 14.66
CA PHE A 269 7.49 -9.35 14.75
C PHE A 269 8.79 -9.39 15.57
N PRO A 270 9.94 -9.59 14.88
CA PRO A 270 11.24 -9.79 15.53
C PRO A 270 11.62 -8.77 16.60
N PRO A 271 11.35 -7.45 16.44
CA PRO A 271 11.79 -6.47 17.44
C PRO A 271 11.09 -6.60 18.81
N PHE A 272 10.00 -7.36 18.91
CA PHE A 272 9.26 -7.54 20.18
C PHE A 272 9.03 -9.02 20.51
N ALA A 273 9.62 -9.92 19.71
CA ALA A 273 9.61 -11.36 19.90
C ALA A 273 11.05 -11.88 20.16
N PRO A 274 11.79 -11.35 21.17
CA PRO A 274 13.20 -11.66 21.36
C PRO A 274 13.47 -13.14 21.70
N ASN A 275 12.45 -13.87 22.15
CA ASN A 275 12.55 -15.27 22.59
C ASN A 275 11.85 -16.25 21.63
N GLY A 276 11.67 -15.87 20.36
CA GLY A 276 10.97 -16.69 19.35
C GLY A 276 9.51 -16.27 19.13
N PRO A 277 8.74 -17.04 18.33
CA PRO A 277 7.39 -16.67 17.95
C PRO A 277 6.46 -16.55 19.16
N TYR A 278 5.47 -15.67 19.09
CA TYR A 278 4.49 -15.52 20.15
C TYR A 278 3.73 -16.84 20.40
N PRO A 279 3.34 -17.15 21.65
CA PRO A 279 2.72 -18.44 22.01
C PRO A 279 1.24 -18.54 21.60
N PHE A 280 0.74 -17.59 20.80
CA PHE A 280 -0.64 -17.54 20.35
C PHE A 280 -0.71 -17.35 18.83
N THR A 281 -1.77 -17.85 18.22
CA THR A 281 -2.00 -17.72 16.78
C THR A 281 -2.55 -16.34 16.42
N ARG A 282 -2.46 -15.93 15.15
CA ARG A 282 -3.13 -14.72 14.65
C ARG A 282 -4.63 -14.77 14.90
N LYS A 283 -5.26 -15.93 14.68
CA LYS A 283 -6.68 -16.14 14.97
C LYS A 283 -7.01 -15.79 16.42
N ARG A 284 -6.19 -16.29 17.35
CA ARG A 284 -6.38 -16.05 18.79
C ARG A 284 -6.28 -14.56 19.11
N LEU A 285 -5.28 -13.86 18.56
CA LEU A 285 -5.10 -12.42 18.75
C LEU A 285 -6.31 -11.62 18.24
N ILE A 286 -6.77 -11.91 17.01
CA ILE A 286 -7.91 -11.23 16.40
C ILE A 286 -9.19 -11.47 17.21
N ASP A 287 -9.47 -12.74 17.56
CA ASP A 287 -10.67 -13.10 18.33
C ASP A 287 -10.71 -12.36 19.67
N VAL A 288 -9.61 -12.33 20.43
CA VAL A 288 -9.63 -11.68 21.75
C VAL A 288 -9.90 -10.19 21.64
N PHE A 289 -9.33 -9.48 20.67
CA PHE A 289 -9.63 -8.05 20.48
C PHE A 289 -11.09 -7.83 20.07
N ILE A 290 -11.58 -8.59 19.09
CA ILE A 290 -12.99 -8.47 18.66
C ILE A 290 -13.92 -8.70 19.86
N TYR A 291 -13.71 -9.76 20.64
CA TYR A 291 -14.64 -10.09 21.74
C TYR A 291 -14.48 -9.23 22.99
N THR A 292 -13.31 -8.66 23.25
CA THR A 292 -13.09 -7.86 24.48
C THR A 292 -13.24 -6.36 24.27
N GLN A 293 -12.98 -5.84 23.06
CA GLN A 293 -12.95 -4.40 22.80
C GLN A 293 -14.04 -3.93 21.84
N TYR A 294 -14.54 -4.81 20.96
CA TYR A 294 -15.44 -4.41 19.87
C TYR A 294 -16.81 -5.10 19.88
N ALA A 295 -16.98 -6.22 20.60
CA ALA A 295 -18.26 -6.91 20.76
C ALA A 295 -18.94 -6.50 22.08
N HIS A 296 -20.27 -6.39 22.06
CA HIS A 296 -21.08 -5.93 23.21
C HIS A 296 -21.24 -6.94 24.36
N GLN A 297 -20.49 -8.05 24.39
CA GLN A 297 -20.63 -9.07 25.43
C GLN A 297 -19.26 -9.50 25.97
N PRO A 298 -18.85 -8.98 27.14
CA PRO A 298 -17.65 -9.46 27.83
C PRO A 298 -17.83 -10.94 28.17
N LYS A 299 -16.79 -11.74 27.91
CA LYS A 299 -16.72 -13.14 28.33
C LYS A 299 -15.44 -13.35 29.13
N ALA A 300 -15.58 -13.87 30.36
CA ALA A 300 -14.46 -14.04 31.30
C ALA A 300 -13.38 -15.01 30.79
N ASP A 301 -13.72 -15.92 29.87
CA ASP A 301 -12.72 -16.71 29.16
C ASP A 301 -11.90 -15.81 28.23
N ARG A 302 -12.53 -14.97 27.39
CA ARG A 302 -11.85 -14.07 26.44
C ARG A 302 -10.99 -13.01 27.13
N GLU A 303 -11.40 -12.52 28.29
CA GLU A 303 -10.57 -11.61 29.11
C GLU A 303 -9.28 -12.28 29.61
N ARG A 304 -9.37 -13.53 30.08
CA ARG A 304 -8.17 -14.31 30.45
C ARG A 304 -7.25 -14.53 29.25
N GLN A 305 -7.82 -14.77 28.07
CA GLN A 305 -7.04 -14.94 26.84
C GLN A 305 -6.36 -13.64 26.41
N PHE A 306 -7.05 -12.51 26.54
CA PHE A 306 -6.48 -11.19 26.30
C PHE A 306 -5.31 -10.92 27.26
N ALA A 307 -5.49 -11.19 28.56
CA ALA A 307 -4.44 -11.05 29.56
C ALA A 307 -3.22 -11.94 29.26
N ALA A 308 -3.43 -13.16 28.78
CA ALA A 308 -2.35 -14.04 28.36
C ALA A 308 -1.57 -13.48 27.15
N CYS A 309 -2.25 -12.96 26.13
CA CYS A 309 -1.61 -12.30 25.00
C CYS A 309 -0.84 -11.04 25.44
N LEU A 310 -1.40 -10.27 26.37
CA LEU A 310 -0.75 -9.09 26.94
C LEU A 310 0.51 -9.45 27.74
N GLY A 311 0.47 -10.53 28.52
CA GLY A 311 1.63 -11.06 29.24
C GLY A 311 2.75 -11.49 28.27
N ALA A 312 2.41 -12.12 27.16
CA ALA A 312 3.36 -12.56 26.15
C ALA A 312 4.08 -11.41 25.41
N VAL A 313 3.52 -10.20 25.38
CA VAL A 313 4.22 -8.98 24.90
C VAL A 313 4.85 -8.16 26.04
N GLY A 314 5.03 -8.75 27.22
CA GLY A 314 5.63 -8.10 28.39
C GLY A 314 4.77 -7.01 29.01
N GLY A 315 3.44 -7.13 28.95
CA GLY A 315 2.51 -6.16 29.52
C GLY A 315 2.32 -4.89 28.68
N ARG A 316 2.95 -4.79 27.52
CA ARG A 316 2.99 -3.58 26.69
C ARG A 316 1.75 -3.48 25.80
N ARG A 317 0.71 -2.80 26.29
CA ARG A 317 -0.59 -2.69 25.58
C ARG A 317 -0.46 -2.10 24.16
N ALA A 318 0.35 -1.05 23.98
CA ALA A 318 0.55 -0.43 22.66
C ALA A 318 1.13 -1.41 21.63
N VAL A 319 2.05 -2.28 22.06
CA VAL A 319 2.63 -3.34 21.21
C VAL A 319 1.56 -4.35 20.82
N LEU A 320 0.75 -4.80 21.79
CA LEU A 320 -0.32 -5.76 21.53
C LEU A 320 -1.38 -5.19 20.57
N THR A 321 -1.80 -3.94 20.78
CA THR A 321 -2.75 -3.25 19.90
C THR A 321 -2.19 -3.08 18.50
N TRP A 322 -0.95 -2.62 18.36
CA TRP A 322 -0.32 -2.48 17.05
C TRP A 322 -0.20 -3.84 16.34
N LEU A 323 0.18 -4.90 17.07
CA LEU A 323 0.24 -6.25 16.53
C LEU A 323 -1.13 -6.72 16.05
N PHE A 324 -2.18 -6.51 16.85
CA PHE A 324 -3.56 -6.80 16.43
C PHE A 324 -3.91 -6.06 15.14
N LEU A 325 -3.70 -4.75 15.07
CA LEU A 325 -4.02 -3.94 13.90
C LEU A 325 -3.24 -4.39 12.66
N LYS A 326 -1.96 -4.72 12.82
CA LYS A 326 -1.12 -5.20 11.72
C LYS A 326 -1.59 -6.55 11.18
N GLU A 327 -1.82 -7.51 12.07
CA GLU A 327 -2.28 -8.84 11.67
C GLU A 327 -3.71 -8.80 11.10
N LEU A 328 -4.55 -7.91 11.63
CA LEU A 328 -5.87 -7.62 11.06
C LEU A 328 -5.75 -7.13 9.62
N GLN A 329 -4.85 -6.17 9.34
CA GLN A 329 -4.62 -5.69 7.98
C GLN A 329 -4.09 -6.79 7.06
N GLU A 330 -3.13 -7.60 7.51
CA GLU A 330 -2.54 -8.67 6.71
C GLU A 330 -3.56 -9.74 6.33
N VAL A 331 -4.41 -10.14 7.28
CA VAL A 331 -5.52 -11.06 7.01
C VAL A 331 -6.54 -10.42 6.07
N SER A 332 -6.86 -9.14 6.24
CA SER A 332 -7.74 -8.41 5.32
C SER A 332 -7.20 -8.34 3.90
N PHE A 333 -5.88 -8.22 3.69
CA PHE A 333 -5.30 -8.26 2.35
C PHE A 333 -5.53 -9.61 1.68
N LYS A 334 -5.42 -10.72 2.41
CA LYS A 334 -5.72 -12.06 1.87
C LYS A 334 -7.19 -12.20 1.47
N VAL A 335 -8.11 -11.73 2.32
CA VAL A 335 -9.54 -11.67 1.99
C VAL A 335 -9.78 -10.79 0.76
N ALA A 336 -9.11 -9.64 0.65
CA ALA A 336 -9.29 -8.71 -0.45
C ALA A 336 -8.77 -9.23 -1.79
N ASN A 337 -7.65 -9.96 -1.80
CA ASN A 337 -7.05 -10.51 -3.01
C ASN A 337 -8.01 -11.48 -3.71
N ALA A 338 -8.48 -12.51 -2.99
CA ALA A 338 -9.47 -13.45 -3.50
C ALA A 338 -10.84 -12.79 -3.70
N GLY A 339 -11.25 -11.96 -2.73
CA GLY A 339 -12.56 -11.33 -2.72
C GLY A 339 -12.81 -10.43 -3.94
N ARG A 340 -11.80 -9.71 -4.43
CA ARG A 340 -11.96 -8.86 -5.63
C ARG A 340 -12.28 -9.66 -6.88
N VAL A 341 -11.73 -10.88 -6.99
CA VAL A 341 -12.04 -11.78 -8.12
C VAL A 341 -13.49 -12.25 -8.02
N ILE A 342 -13.93 -12.65 -6.82
CA ILE A 342 -15.32 -13.05 -6.55
C ILE A 342 -16.28 -11.89 -6.84
N ASP A 343 -15.97 -10.68 -6.35
CA ASP A 343 -16.79 -9.48 -6.52
C ASP A 343 -16.94 -9.08 -7.99
N ALA A 344 -15.84 -9.11 -8.75
CA ALA A 344 -15.85 -8.78 -10.18
C ALA A 344 -16.68 -9.79 -10.99
N TRP A 345 -16.54 -11.08 -10.69
CA TRP A 345 -17.35 -12.13 -11.31
C TRP A 345 -18.83 -12.00 -10.94
N PHE A 346 -19.15 -11.80 -9.66
CA PHE A 346 -20.53 -11.67 -9.20
C PHE A 346 -21.23 -10.45 -9.80
N ALA A 347 -20.51 -9.32 -9.96
CA ALA A 347 -21.03 -8.15 -10.65
C ALA A 347 -21.42 -8.46 -12.11
N ARG A 348 -20.58 -9.20 -12.84
CA ARG A 348 -20.87 -9.65 -14.21
C ARG A 348 -22.05 -10.62 -14.25
N TYR A 349 -22.12 -11.55 -13.28
CA TYR A 349 -23.24 -12.47 -13.12
C TYR A 349 -24.56 -11.72 -12.93
N CYS A 350 -24.63 -10.78 -11.99
CA CYS A 350 -25.82 -9.96 -11.76
C CYS A 350 -26.22 -9.15 -12.99
N GLN A 351 -25.25 -8.59 -13.72
CA GLN A 351 -25.51 -7.86 -14.95
C GLN A 351 -26.13 -8.76 -16.03
N HIS A 352 -25.57 -9.95 -16.24
CA HIS A 352 -26.04 -10.90 -17.24
C HIS A 352 -27.44 -11.43 -16.89
N GLN A 353 -27.65 -11.81 -15.62
CA GLN A 353 -28.93 -12.35 -15.12
C GLN A 353 -29.97 -11.26 -14.81
N GLN A 354 -29.63 -9.98 -15.01
CA GLN A 354 -30.47 -8.81 -14.70
C GLN A 354 -30.95 -8.76 -13.23
N ILE A 355 -30.13 -9.30 -12.31
CA ILE A 355 -30.41 -9.32 -10.88
C ILE A 355 -29.95 -8.00 -10.28
N LYS A 356 -30.85 -7.32 -9.56
CA LYS A 356 -30.49 -6.24 -8.63
C LYS A 356 -30.41 -6.82 -7.23
N PRO A 357 -29.22 -7.16 -6.71
CA PRO A 357 -29.12 -7.76 -5.39
C PRO A 357 -29.69 -6.81 -4.34
N MET A 358 -30.64 -7.29 -3.53
CA MET A 358 -31.11 -6.56 -2.36
C MET A 358 -30.01 -6.58 -1.30
N VAL A 359 -29.40 -5.43 -1.04
CA VAL A 359 -28.39 -5.26 0.01
C VAL A 359 -28.93 -4.32 1.07
N LEU A 360 -28.66 -4.60 2.35
CA LEU A 360 -28.82 -3.60 3.41
C LEU A 360 -27.96 -2.37 3.09
N THR A 361 -28.48 -1.17 3.39
CA THR A 361 -27.78 0.12 3.23
C THR A 361 -26.38 0.09 3.82
N SER A 362 -25.46 0.83 3.21
CA SER A 362 -24.08 0.92 3.68
C SER A 362 -24.05 1.48 5.10
N ILE A 363 -23.11 1.02 5.92
CA ILE A 363 -22.91 1.64 7.25
C ILE A 363 -22.52 3.12 7.11
N ALA A 364 -21.86 3.48 6.01
CA ALA A 364 -21.52 4.88 5.71
C ALA A 364 -22.77 5.75 5.48
N ASP A 365 -23.88 5.18 4.99
CA ASP A 365 -25.11 5.93 4.72
C ASP A 365 -25.77 6.45 6.01
N HIS A 366 -25.51 5.80 7.14
CA HIS A 366 -26.03 6.17 8.45
C HIS A 366 -25.00 6.94 9.32
N HIS A 367 -23.77 7.11 8.83
CA HIS A 367 -22.68 7.79 9.54
C HIS A 367 -21.88 8.73 8.62
N PRO A 368 -22.43 9.91 8.26
CA PRO A 368 -21.71 10.90 7.46
C PRO A 368 -20.42 11.33 8.17
N GLY A 369 -19.26 11.09 7.55
CA GLY A 369 -17.94 11.44 8.07
C GLY A 369 -17.04 10.25 8.44
N LEU A 370 -17.58 9.02 8.49
CA LEU A 370 -16.77 7.82 8.64
C LEU A 370 -16.09 7.45 7.31
N GLY A 371 -14.76 7.59 7.23
CA GLY A 371 -13.96 7.15 6.09
C GLY A 371 -13.75 8.16 4.95
N THR A 372 -14.13 9.42 5.12
CA THR A 372 -13.79 10.49 4.15
C THR A 372 -12.46 11.16 4.52
N MET A 373 -11.35 10.44 4.31
CA MET A 373 -10.08 11.09 4.05
C MET A 373 -9.98 11.46 2.57
N GLU A 374 -9.25 12.55 2.31
CA GLU A 374 -8.80 13.03 0.99
C GLU A 374 -8.49 11.81 0.11
N LYS A 375 -9.25 11.62 -0.98
CA LYS A 375 -9.05 10.46 -1.86
C LYS A 375 -7.60 10.49 -2.35
N ALA A 376 -7.03 9.34 -2.71
CA ALA A 376 -5.68 9.33 -3.31
C ALA A 376 -5.60 10.23 -4.56
N SER A 377 -6.71 10.37 -5.30
CA SER A 377 -6.87 11.39 -6.35
C SER A 377 -6.71 12.79 -5.80
N ASP A 378 -7.42 13.11 -4.72
CA ASP A 378 -7.46 14.43 -4.10
C ASP A 378 -6.09 14.79 -3.49
N LYS A 379 -5.39 13.82 -2.88
CA LYS A 379 -4.02 13.98 -2.35
C LYS A 379 -3.02 14.19 -3.48
N ASN A 380 -3.14 13.41 -4.56
CA ASN A 380 -2.30 13.58 -5.75
C ASN A 380 -2.59 14.92 -6.45
N GLU A 381 -3.85 15.33 -6.52
CA GLU A 381 -4.27 16.63 -7.05
C GLU A 381 -3.74 17.77 -6.20
N ARG A 382 -3.76 17.63 -4.87
CA ARG A 382 -3.18 18.61 -3.95
C ARG A 382 -1.67 18.71 -4.13
N LEU A 383 -0.94 17.59 -4.08
CA LEU A 383 0.52 17.58 -4.31
C LEU A 383 0.88 18.12 -5.71
N LYS A 384 0.11 17.75 -6.74
CA LYS A 384 0.27 18.29 -8.10
C LYS A 384 0.03 19.80 -8.12
N SER A 385 -1.00 20.29 -7.43
CA SER A 385 -1.31 21.72 -7.33
C SER A 385 -0.23 22.49 -6.58
N GLU A 386 0.28 21.94 -5.48
CA GLU A 386 1.40 22.52 -4.71
C GLU A 386 2.67 22.64 -5.57
N LYS A 387 3.01 21.61 -6.34
CA LYS A 387 4.16 21.65 -7.27
C LYS A 387 3.93 22.62 -8.45
N ILE A 388 2.71 22.73 -8.97
CA ILE A 388 2.37 23.75 -10.00
C ILE A 388 2.58 25.17 -9.46
N VAL A 389 2.15 25.44 -8.23
CA VAL A 389 2.35 26.76 -7.60
C VAL A 389 3.83 27.05 -7.37
N GLN A 390 4.60 26.06 -6.89
CA GLN A 390 6.06 26.20 -6.74
C GLN A 390 6.76 26.46 -8.08
N LEU A 391 6.35 25.77 -9.14
CA LEU A 391 6.90 25.96 -10.49
C LEU A 391 6.55 27.34 -11.06
N ALA A 392 5.30 27.79 -10.87
CA ALA A 392 4.86 29.12 -11.29
C ALA A 392 5.63 30.24 -10.56
N ASN A 393 5.86 30.08 -9.24
CA ASN A 393 6.71 30.98 -8.45
C ASN A 393 8.13 31.05 -9.02
N SER A 394 8.71 29.90 -9.37
CA SER A 394 10.07 29.81 -9.93
C SER A 394 10.15 30.48 -11.31
N MET A 395 9.16 30.25 -12.19
CA MET A 395 9.08 30.90 -13.50
C MET A 395 8.92 32.42 -13.42
N TRP A 396 8.12 32.91 -12.47
CA TRP A 396 7.95 34.34 -12.21
C TRP A 396 9.26 34.99 -11.74
N GLN A 397 9.95 34.38 -10.77
CA GLN A 397 11.25 34.85 -10.31
C GLN A 397 12.27 34.89 -11.46
N ALA A 398 12.35 33.83 -12.27
CA ALA A 398 13.24 33.75 -13.41
C ALA A 398 12.94 34.79 -14.50
N SER A 399 11.69 35.24 -14.60
CA SER A 399 11.25 36.28 -15.55
C SER A 399 11.48 37.71 -15.05
N GLY A 400 12.24 37.89 -13.97
CA GLY A 400 12.51 39.22 -13.39
C GLY A 400 11.37 39.75 -12.51
N SER A 401 10.51 38.85 -12.01
CA SER A 401 9.39 39.20 -11.12
C SER A 401 8.44 40.28 -11.68
N PRO A 402 7.88 40.08 -12.89
CA PRO A 402 7.01 41.06 -13.52
C PRO A 402 5.74 41.37 -12.70
N GLU A 403 5.15 42.54 -12.92
CA GLU A 403 3.87 42.93 -12.32
C GLU A 403 2.78 41.90 -12.64
N GLY A 404 1.98 41.51 -11.64
CA GLY A 404 0.93 40.51 -11.76
C GLY A 404 1.22 39.16 -11.07
N GLY A 405 2.46 38.96 -10.60
CA GLY A 405 2.81 37.86 -9.70
C GLY A 405 2.93 36.47 -10.34
N PRO A 406 3.22 35.44 -9.52
CA PRO A 406 3.30 34.03 -9.95
C PRO A 406 2.04 33.48 -10.60
N GLU A 407 0.86 34.05 -10.30
CA GLU A 407 -0.42 33.59 -10.78
C GLU A 407 -0.52 33.59 -12.31
N MET A 408 0.17 34.53 -12.98
CA MET A 408 0.24 34.60 -14.44
C MET A 408 0.95 33.40 -15.09
N PHE A 409 1.74 32.65 -14.32
CA PHE A 409 2.52 31.50 -14.80
C PHE A 409 1.86 30.15 -14.52
N LEU A 410 0.73 30.10 -13.81
CA LEU A 410 0.11 28.83 -13.37
C LEU A 410 -0.31 27.91 -14.53
N LEU A 411 -0.89 28.47 -15.60
CA LEU A 411 -1.30 27.69 -16.77
C LEU A 411 -0.10 27.05 -17.45
N ARG A 412 0.95 27.85 -17.70
CA ARG A 412 2.19 27.40 -18.31
C ARG A 412 2.94 26.40 -17.43
N ALA A 413 2.93 26.58 -16.11
CA ALA A 413 3.50 25.65 -15.15
C ALA A 413 2.77 24.29 -15.17
N ARG A 414 1.43 24.29 -15.28
CA ARG A 414 0.65 23.06 -15.42
C ARG A 414 1.00 22.31 -16.71
N GLU A 415 1.01 23.00 -17.84
CA GLU A 415 1.34 22.41 -19.15
C GLU A 415 2.76 21.83 -19.15
N SER A 416 3.73 22.59 -18.62
CA SER A 416 5.13 22.16 -18.54
C SER A 416 5.31 20.92 -17.64
N LEU A 417 4.56 20.85 -16.53
CA LEU A 417 4.59 19.71 -15.63
C LEU A 417 3.99 18.45 -16.30
N GLU A 418 2.91 18.59 -17.07
CA GLU A 418 2.28 17.48 -17.78
C GLU A 418 3.11 16.98 -18.96
N GLU A 419 3.77 17.88 -19.67
CA GLU A 419 4.71 17.54 -20.73
C GLU A 419 5.92 16.77 -20.17
N ALA A 420 6.47 17.19 -19.04
CA ALA A 420 7.57 16.51 -18.38
C ALA A 420 7.26 15.05 -17.96
N PHE A 421 5.98 14.71 -17.74
CA PHE A 421 5.55 13.34 -17.44
C PHE A 421 5.35 12.46 -18.69
N LYS A 422 5.29 13.03 -19.90
CA LYS A 422 5.13 12.28 -21.14
C LYS A 422 6.44 11.74 -21.71
N GLY A 423 7.58 12.19 -21.16
CA GLY A 423 8.93 11.79 -21.57
C GLY A 423 9.55 12.81 -22.51
#